data_AF-A0A7C2QJY2-F1
#
_entry.id   AF-A0A7C2QJY2-F1
#
_cell.length_a   1.000
_cell.length_b   1.000
_cell.length_c   1.000
_cell.angle_alpha   90.00
_cell.angle_beta   90.00
_cell.angle_gamma   90.00
#
_symmetry.space_group_name_H-M   'P 1'
#
loop_
_entity.id
_entity.type
_entity.pdbx_description
1 polymer ?
#
loop_
_entity_poly.entity_id
_entity_poly.type
_entity_poly.pdbx_seq_one_letter_code
_entity_poly.pdbx_strand_id
1 'polypeptide(L)' 'MMRIRFYTLGCKLNQAETETLADAFRRAGAVLATDDQDPNIFILNSCT' A
#
# COMPACT_ATOMS: atom_id res chain seq x y z
N MET A 1 -15.99 2.66 1.59
CA MET A 1 -14.79 1.82 1.75
C MET A 1 -13.57 2.69 1.50
N MET A 2 -12.56 2.68 2.37
CA MET A 2 -11.31 3.41 2.15
C MET A 2 -10.44 2.64 1.14
N ARG A 3 -10.00 3.30 0.07
CA ARG A 3 -9.16 2.72 -0.98
C ARG A 3 -7.71 3.17 -0.82
N ILE A 4 -6.77 2.24 -0.83
CA ILE A 4 -5.35 2.53 -0.61
C ILE A 4 -4.52 1.97 -1.76
N ARG A 5 -3.58 2.77 -2.25
CA ARG A 5 -2.55 2.35 -3.21
C ARG A 5 -1.20 2.35 -2.53
N PHE A 6 -0.45 1.27 -2.70
CA PHE A 6 0.96 1.20 -2.35
C PHE A 6 1.80 1.28 -3.62
N TYR A 7 2.92 1.98 -3.53
CA TYR A 7 3.97 1.95 -4.54
C TYR A 7 5.32 1.84 -3.83
N THR A 8 6.08 0.79 -4.15
CA THR A 8 7.32 0.46 -3.44
C THR A 8 8.51 0.61 -4.37
N LEU A 9 9.38 1.58 -4.09
CA LEU A 9 10.63 1.85 -4.79
C LEU A 9 11.81 1.64 -3.84
N GLY A 10 12.13 0.39 -3.55
CA GLY A 10 13.21 0.09 -2.60
C GLY A 10 13.66 -1.36 -2.63
N CYS A 11 14.33 -1.77 -1.56
CA CYS A 11 14.85 -3.12 -1.39
C CYS A 11 13.81 -4.08 -0.78
N LYS A 12 14.22 -5.34 -0.58
CA LYS A 12 13.39 -6.42 -0.01
C LYS A 12 12.70 -6.05 1.30
N LEU A 13 13.35 -5.23 2.11
CA LEU A 13 12.76 -4.77 3.37
C LEU A 13 11.53 -3.89 3.11
N ASN A 14 11.62 -2.93 2.17
CA ASN A 14 10.50 -2.07 1.81
C ASN A 14 9.32 -2.88 1.26
N GLN A 15 9.58 -3.95 0.50
CA GLN A 15 8.52 -4.86 0.04
C GLN A 15 7.81 -5.56 1.21
N ALA A 16 8.58 -6.14 2.15
CA ALA A 16 8.01 -6.82 3.32
C ALA A 16 7.19 -5.87 4.23
N GLU A 17 7.67 -4.64 4.41
CA GLU A 17 6.93 -3.61 5.15
C GLU A 17 5.62 -3.23 4.45
N THR A 18 5.66 -3.11 3.11
CA THR A 18 4.48 -2.80 2.31
C THR A 18 3.42 -3.90 2.44
N GLU A 19 3.81 -5.18 2.40
CA GLU A 19 2.90 -6.31 2.58
C GLU A 19 2.28 -6.30 3.99
N THR A 20 3.11 -6.10 5.02
CA THR A 20 2.66 -6.01 6.41
C THR A 20 1.64 -4.88 6.59
N LEU A 21 1.90 -3.72 5.98
CA LEU A 21 1.05 -2.55 6.05
C LEU A 21 -0.26 -2.77 5.27
N ALA A 22 -0.19 -3.35 4.07
CA ALA A 22 -1.37 -3.69 3.27
C ALA A 22 -2.32 -4.63 4.02
N ASP A 23 -1.78 -5.62 4.74
CA ASP A 23 -2.59 -6.53 5.55
C ASP A 23 -3.21 -5.85 6.78
N ALA A 24 -2.49 -4.93 7.42
CA ALA A 24 -3.05 -4.12 8.51
C ALA A 24 -4.25 -3.28 8.02
N PHE A 25 -4.13 -2.66 6.85
CA PHE A 25 -5.21 -1.88 6.25
C PHE A 25 -6.41 -2.76 5.82
N ARG A 26 -6.15 -3.94 5.25
CA ARG A 26 -7.22 -4.91 4.96
C ARG A 26 -7.98 -5.32 6.22
N ARG A 27 -7.26 -5.62 7.31
CA ARG A 27 -7.88 -5.94 8.62
C ARG A 27 -8.69 -4.78 9.19
N ALA A 28 -8.32 -3.54 8.88
CA ALA A 28 -9.07 -2.34 9.24
C ALA A 28 -10.27 -2.04 8.32
N GLY A 29 -10.56 -2.90 7.32
CA GLY A 29 -11.68 -2.74 6.40
C GLY A 29 -11.39 -1.85 5.18
N ALA A 30 -10.13 -1.48 4.95
CA ALA A 30 -9.72 -0.83 3.71
C ALA A 30 -9.56 -1.87 2.58
N VAL A 31 -9.64 -1.37 1.34
CA VAL A 31 -9.43 -2.16 0.13
C VAL A 31 -8.24 -1.61 -0.64
N LEU A 32 -7.47 -2.48 -1.29
CA LEU A 32 -6.42 -2.02 -2.19
C LEU A 32 -7.05 -1.54 -3.50
N ALA A 33 -6.66 -0.36 -3.95
CA ALA A 33 -7.08 0.17 -5.24
C ALA A 33 -6.42 -0.62 -6.38
N THR A 34 -7.06 -0.73 -7.54
CA THR A 34 -6.49 -1.25 -8.82
C THR A 34 -6.07 -0.09 -9.73
N ASP A 35 -5.16 -0.25 -10.67
CA ASP A 35 -4.48 0.88 -11.34
C ASP A 35 -5.41 1.87 -12.07
N ASP A 36 -6.63 1.43 -12.41
CA ASP A 36 -7.72 2.22 -12.98
C ASP A 36 -8.55 3.00 -11.94
N GLN A 37 -8.23 2.88 -10.65
CA GLN A 37 -8.96 3.48 -9.54
C GLN A 37 -8.14 4.55 -8.83
N ASP A 38 -8.81 5.67 -8.55
CA ASP A 38 -8.27 6.75 -7.72
C ASP A 38 -8.29 6.37 -6.22
N PRO A 39 -7.13 6.19 -5.58
CA PRO A 39 -7.07 5.82 -4.17
C PRO A 39 -7.39 7.02 -3.27
N ASN A 40 -8.02 6.77 -2.11
CA ASN A 40 -8.17 7.81 -1.09
C ASN A 40 -6.84 8.15 -0.42
N ILE A 41 -5.93 7.18 -0.35
CA ILE A 41 -4.59 7.33 0.22
C ILE A 41 -3.60 6.64 -0.72
N PHE A 42 -2.57 7.36 -1.15
CA PHE A 42 -1.43 6.82 -1.89
C PHE A 42 -0.20 6.81 -0.99
N ILE A 43 0.47 5.66 -0.89
CA ILE A 43 1.64 5.46 -0.04
C ILE A 43 2.83 5.06 -0.93
N LEU A 44 3.82 5.94 -1.01
CA LEU A 44 5.12 5.67 -1.60
C LEU A 44 6.08 5.20 -0.50
N ASN A 45 6.61 3.98 -0.62
CA ASN A 45 7.67 3.47 0.25
C ASN A 45 8.97 3.34 -0.55
N SER A 46 9.99 4.13 -0.21
CA SER A 46 11.27 4.15 -0.92
C SER A 46 12.49 4.15 0.01
N CYS A 47 13.64 3.72 -0.49
CA CYS A 47 14.93 3.84 0.19
C CYS A 47 15.99 4.53 -0.69
N THR A 48 17.07 5.04 -0.08
CA THR A 48 18.28 5.53 -0.76
C THR A 48 19.39 4.49 -0.63
#